data_AF-A0A350WQ72-F1
#
_entry.id   AF-A0A350WQ72-F1
#
_cell.length_a   1.000
_cell.length_b   1.000
_cell.length_c   1.000
_cell.angle_alpha   90.00
_cell.angle_beta   90.00
_cell.angle_gamma   90.00
#
_symmetry.space_group_name_H-M   'P 1'
#
loop_
_entity.id
_entity.type
_entity.pdbx_description
1 polymer ?
#
loop_
_entity_poly.entity_id
_entity_poly.type
_entity_poly.pdbx_seq_one_letter_code
_entity_poly.pdbx_strand_id
1 'polypeptide(L)'
;MTLTETFALVSFSLFSYADLRYRLVPGIEVFLLGTILLALPNNPLQTGIVLLACLWGIVRNLSGWFAVPMLFYPPVWPVLLTGYGYRKGIIGRADLFAISGLACLFPLPAVLLSLFGLELWRRFWVRRQTGSIPALPGMFVGLLIYIVTGSLF
;
A
#
# COMPACT_ATOMS: atom_id res chain seq x y z
N MET A 1 -2.16 3.62 20.83
CA MET A 1 -1.43 3.71 19.56
C MET A 1 -0.17 2.89 19.63
N THR A 2 0.00 1.98 18.69
CA THR A 2 1.21 1.14 18.57
C THR A 2 2.31 1.86 17.77
N LEU A 3 3.57 1.45 17.91
CA LEU A 3 4.69 2.03 17.15
C LEU A 3 4.49 1.89 15.63
N THR A 4 3.86 0.80 15.18
CA THR A 4 3.54 0.54 13.77
C THR A 4 2.48 1.51 13.24
N GLU A 5 1.42 1.80 14.02
CA GLU A 5 0.42 2.81 13.69
C GLU A 5 1.04 4.20 13.60
N THR A 6 1.85 4.60 14.58
CA THR A 6 2.49 5.92 14.58
C THR A 6 3.43 6.07 13.38
N PHE A 7 4.25 5.05 13.10
CA PHE A 7 5.14 5.02 11.94
C PHE A 7 4.36 5.17 10.62
N ALA A 8 3.28 4.41 10.45
CA ALA A 8 2.45 4.45 9.25
C ALA A 8 1.77 5.81 9.08
N LEU A 9 1.19 6.38 10.14
CA LEU A 9 0.50 7.67 10.09
C LEU A 9 1.45 8.83 9.77
N VAL A 10 2.62 8.87 10.40
CA VAL A 10 3.62 9.91 10.14
C VAL A 10 4.14 9.79 8.70
N SER A 11 4.44 8.58 8.25
CA SER A 11 4.92 8.36 6.88
C SER A 11 3.87 8.72 5.83
N PHE A 12 2.63 8.23 5.98
CA PHE A 12 1.56 8.53 5.03
C PHE A 12 1.11 10.00 5.05
N SER A 13 1.20 10.70 6.18
CA SER A 13 0.91 12.14 6.20
C SER A 13 1.96 12.94 5.40
N LEU A 14 3.25 12.65 5.60
CA LEU A 14 4.35 13.23 4.82
C LEU A 14 4.21 12.89 3.32
N PHE A 15 3.94 11.64 2.99
CA PHE A 15 3.78 11.21 1.60
C PHE A 15 2.53 11.78 0.95
N SER A 16 1.41 11.90 1.68
CA SER A 16 0.20 12.55 1.16
C SER A 16 0.46 14.01 0.82
N TYR A 17 1.21 14.73 1.65
CA TYR A 17 1.59 16.11 1.38
C TYR A 17 2.52 16.21 0.16
N ALA A 18 3.53 15.33 0.07
CA ALA A 18 4.43 15.28 -1.07
C ALA A 18 3.70 14.93 -2.38
N ASP A 19 2.78 13.96 -2.34
CA ASP A 19 1.99 13.51 -3.49
C ASP A 19 1.06 14.62 -4.00
N LEU A 20 0.40 15.35 -3.10
CA LEU A 20 -0.44 16.51 -3.45
C LEU A 20 0.36 17.65 -4.09
N ARG A 21 1.58 17.92 -3.60
CA ARG A 21 2.38 19.07 -4.03
C ARG A 21 3.24 18.79 -5.25
N TYR A 22 3.86 17.61 -5.31
CA TYR A 22 4.89 17.27 -6.31
C TYR A 22 4.48 16.12 -7.22
N ARG A 23 3.35 15.44 -6.98
CA ARG A 23 2.90 14.24 -7.72
C ARG A 23 3.94 13.12 -7.78
N LEU A 24 4.90 13.17 -6.84
CA LEU A 24 6.06 12.31 -6.73
C LEU A 24 6.32 12.11 -5.24
N VAL A 25 6.71 10.90 -4.91
CA VAL A 25 6.90 10.47 -3.51
C VAL A 25 8.32 9.98 -3.35
N PRO A 26 9.30 10.90 -3.28
CA PRO A 26 10.67 10.53 -3.02
C PRO A 26 10.74 9.89 -1.62
N GLY A 27 11.32 8.70 -1.51
CA GLY A 27 11.50 8.00 -0.24
C GLY A 27 10.49 6.89 0.08
N ILE A 28 9.56 6.56 -0.82
CA ILE A 28 8.65 5.42 -0.61
C ILE A 28 9.38 4.07 -0.50
N GLU A 29 10.57 3.96 -1.11
CA GLU A 29 11.46 2.79 -0.95
C GLU A 29 12.03 2.69 0.48
N VAL A 30 12.38 3.83 1.09
CA VAL A 30 12.85 3.91 2.48
C VAL A 30 11.72 3.54 3.43
N PHE A 31 10.49 3.96 3.13
CA PHE A 31 9.31 3.52 3.87
C PHE A 31 9.13 2.01 3.79
N LEU A 32 9.19 1.42 2.60
CA LEU A 32 9.08 -0.02 2.44
C LEU A 32 10.15 -0.75 3.29
N LEU A 33 11.42 -0.32 3.23
CA LEU A 33 12.48 -0.87 4.08
C LEU A 33 12.15 -0.74 5.57
N GLY A 34 11.66 0.42 6.02
CA GLY A 34 11.22 0.64 7.40
C GLY A 34 10.09 -0.31 7.80
N THR A 35 9.09 -0.53 6.94
CA THR A 35 7.98 -1.46 7.20
C THR A 35 8.46 -2.91 7.31
N ILE A 36 9.43 -3.33 6.50
CA ILE A 36 10.02 -4.67 6.55
C ILE A 36 10.74 -4.86 7.89
N LEU A 37 11.60 -3.91 8.27
CA LEU A 37 12.35 -3.99 9.54
C LEU A 37 11.43 -4.04 10.76
N LEU A 38 10.29 -3.35 10.71
CA LEU A 38 9.30 -3.34 11.78
C LEU A 38 8.41 -4.60 11.80
N ALA A 39 8.07 -5.15 10.63
CA ALA A 39 7.17 -6.29 10.52
C ALA A 39 7.89 -7.64 10.69
N LEU A 40 9.14 -7.75 10.25
CA LEU A 40 9.89 -9.01 10.20
C LEU A 40 10.06 -9.70 11.56
N PRO A 41 10.30 -9.00 12.69
CA PRO A 41 10.36 -9.64 14.01
C PRO A 41 9.01 -10.21 14.47
N ASN A 42 7.91 -9.59 14.05
CA ASN A 42 6.57 -9.92 14.54
C ASN A 42 5.87 -10.97 13.65
N ASN A 43 5.95 -10.83 12.32
CA ASN A 43 5.25 -11.68 11.36
C ASN A 43 6.14 -12.00 10.13
N PRO A 44 7.24 -12.75 10.31
CA PRO A 44 8.24 -12.97 9.26
C PRO A 44 7.68 -13.67 8.01
N LEU A 45 6.74 -14.61 8.20
CA LEU A 45 6.09 -15.32 7.09
C LEU A 45 5.27 -14.37 6.21
N GLN A 46 4.43 -13.54 6.82
CA GLN A 46 3.63 -12.55 6.10
C GLN A 46 4.52 -11.57 5.33
N THR A 47 5.53 -11.01 6.01
CA THR A 47 6.49 -10.10 5.39
C THR A 47 7.21 -10.76 4.22
N GLY A 48 7.66 -12.01 4.36
CA GLY A 48 8.31 -12.76 3.28
C GLY A 48 7.42 -12.95 2.06
N ILE A 49 6.16 -13.39 2.25
CA ILE A 49 5.23 -13.61 1.13
C ILE A 49 4.85 -12.28 0.46
N VAL A 50 4.64 -11.21 1.24
CA VAL A 50 4.39 -9.85 0.71
C VAL A 50 5.58 -9.37 -0.13
N LEU A 51 6.82 -9.62 0.31
CA LEU A 51 8.01 -9.26 -0.45
C LEU A 51 8.13 -10.04 -1.76
N LEU A 52 7.81 -11.34 -1.75
CA LEU A 52 7.80 -12.13 -2.97
C LEU A 52 6.73 -11.63 -3.95
N ALA A 53 5.55 -11.25 -3.47
CA ALA A 53 4.49 -10.67 -4.30
C ALA A 53 4.89 -9.29 -4.86
N CYS A 54 5.54 -8.47 -4.05
CA CYS A 54 6.08 -7.18 -4.46
C CYS A 54 7.15 -7.36 -5.54
N LEU A 55 8.09 -8.29 -5.35
CA LEU A 55 9.14 -8.62 -6.31
C LEU A 55 8.56 -9.17 -7.61
N TRP A 56 7.54 -10.02 -7.53
CA TRP A 56 6.78 -10.46 -8.69
C TRP A 56 6.16 -9.28 -9.43
N GLY A 57 5.56 -8.31 -8.74
CA GLY A 57 5.00 -7.10 -9.37
C GLY A 57 6.05 -6.29 -10.14
N ILE A 58 7.25 -6.12 -9.58
CA ILE A 58 8.35 -5.33 -10.17
C ILE A 58 8.94 -6.02 -11.40
N VAL A 59 9.22 -7.32 -11.30
CA VAL A 59 9.90 -8.07 -12.37
C VAL A 59 8.87 -8.48 -13.43
N ARG A 60 8.70 -7.62 -14.44
CA ARG A 60 7.70 -7.80 -15.52
C ARG A 60 7.81 -9.13 -16.27
N ASN A 61 9.01 -9.72 -16.34
CA ASN A 61 9.27 -10.94 -17.10
C ASN A 61 8.96 -12.23 -16.32
N LEU A 62 8.64 -12.15 -15.02
CA LEU A 62 8.27 -13.33 -14.25
C LEU A 62 6.88 -13.82 -14.63
N SER A 63 6.77 -15.14 -14.82
CA SER A 63 5.51 -15.81 -15.15
C SER A 63 4.42 -15.56 -14.09
N GLY A 64 3.16 -15.50 -14.52
CA GLY A 64 2.00 -15.43 -13.63
C GLY A 64 1.86 -16.66 -12.73
N TRP A 65 2.46 -17.79 -13.12
CA TRP A 65 2.46 -19.02 -12.32
C TRP A 65 3.09 -18.84 -10.93
N PHE A 66 4.04 -17.92 -10.77
CA PHE A 66 4.62 -17.60 -9.46
C PHE A 66 3.65 -16.91 -8.51
N ALA A 67 2.60 -16.25 -9.03
CA ALA A 67 1.57 -15.63 -8.20
C ALA A 67 0.53 -16.64 -7.69
N VAL A 68 0.39 -17.81 -8.34
CA VAL A 68 -0.64 -18.81 -8.02
C VAL A 68 -0.53 -19.33 -6.58
N PRO A 69 0.65 -19.73 -6.08
CA PRO A 69 0.78 -20.13 -4.68
C PRO A 69 0.45 -19.00 -3.71
N MET A 70 0.75 -17.76 -4.07
CA MET A 70 0.53 -16.59 -3.21
C MET A 70 -0.95 -16.24 -3.08
N LEU A 71 -1.80 -16.64 -4.03
CA LEU A 71 -3.26 -16.47 -3.95
C LEU A 71 -3.89 -17.28 -2.81
N PHE A 72 -3.22 -18.30 -2.29
CA PHE A 72 -3.70 -19.02 -1.10
C PHE A 72 -3.47 -18.26 0.21
N TYR A 73 -2.79 -17.10 0.17
CA TYR A 73 -2.51 -16.28 1.35
C TYR A 73 -3.23 -14.91 1.25
N PRO A 74 -4.39 -14.74 1.91
CA PRO A 74 -5.26 -13.57 1.74
C PRO A 74 -4.59 -12.21 1.96
N PRO A 75 -3.74 -12.00 2.99
CA PRO A 75 -3.10 -10.70 3.23
C PRO A 75 -2.29 -10.14 2.05
N VAL A 76 -1.91 -10.99 1.10
CA VAL A 76 -1.05 -10.64 -0.04
C VAL A 76 -1.86 -10.28 -1.28
N TRP A 77 -3.17 -10.57 -1.30
CA TRP A 77 -4.04 -10.26 -2.45
C TRP A 77 -3.99 -8.79 -2.89
N PRO A 78 -4.03 -7.78 -1.98
CA PRO A 78 -3.93 -6.38 -2.38
C PRO A 78 -2.62 -6.08 -3.11
N VAL A 79 -1.52 -6.71 -2.70
CA VAL A 79 -0.19 -6.55 -3.29
C VAL A 79 -0.11 -7.22 -4.66
N LEU A 80 -0.73 -8.38 -4.84
CA LEU A 80 -0.80 -9.05 -6.15
C LEU A 80 -1.65 -8.26 -7.15
N LEU A 81 -2.79 -7.74 -6.71
CA LEU A 81 -3.65 -6.89 -7.54
C LEU A 81 -2.92 -5.63 -8.00
N THR A 82 -2.21 -4.97 -7.09
CA THR A 82 -1.46 -3.75 -7.43
C THR A 82 -0.20 -4.03 -8.21
N GLY A 83 0.46 -5.17 -7.95
CA GLY A 83 1.53 -5.72 -8.78
C GLY A 83 1.10 -5.97 -10.22
N TYR A 84 -0.07 -6.57 -10.42
CA TYR A 84 -0.65 -6.75 -11.74
C TYR A 84 -0.99 -5.41 -12.41
N GLY A 85 -1.60 -4.47 -11.68
CA GLY A 85 -1.89 -3.12 -12.18
C GLY A 85 -0.62 -2.35 -12.58
N TYR A 86 0.47 -2.48 -11.82
CA TYR A 86 1.77 -1.89 -12.16
C TYR A 86 2.37 -2.51 -13.44
N ARG A 87 2.30 -3.84 -13.60
CA ARG A 87 2.75 -4.52 -14.82
C ARG A 87 1.98 -4.08 -16.07
N LYS A 88 0.69 -3.75 -15.92
CA LYS A 88 -0.16 -3.22 -16.99
C LYS A 88 -0.04 -1.70 -17.18
N GLY A 89 0.78 -1.01 -16.39
CA GLY A 89 0.97 0.44 -16.49
C GLY A 89 -0.23 1.26 -16.01
N ILE A 90 -1.15 0.67 -15.24
CA ILE A 90 -2.34 1.33 -14.70
C ILE A 90 -2.01 2.07 -13.39
N ILE A 91 -1.10 1.49 -12.61
CA ILE A 91 -0.76 1.92 -11.24
C ILE A 91 0.72 2.36 -11.19
N GLY A 92 1.05 3.33 -10.34
CA GLY A 92 2.42 3.80 -10.16
C GLY A 92 3.28 2.85 -9.33
N ARG A 93 4.60 2.95 -9.47
CA ARG A 93 5.55 2.18 -8.64
C ARG A 93 5.41 2.53 -7.15
N ALA A 94 5.12 3.79 -6.84
CA ALA A 94 4.94 4.26 -5.46
C ALA A 94 3.75 3.58 -4.77
N ASP A 95 2.64 3.39 -5.49
CA ASP A 95 1.43 2.77 -4.95
C ASP A 95 1.67 1.29 -4.59
N LEU A 96 2.44 0.58 -5.42
CA LEU A 96 2.85 -0.80 -5.15
C LEU A 96 3.69 -0.90 -3.88
N PHE A 97 4.62 0.03 -3.67
CA PHE A 97 5.44 0.10 -2.46
C PHE A 97 4.65 0.53 -1.22
N ALA A 98 3.71 1.46 -1.37
CA ALA A 98 2.83 1.86 -0.29
C ALA A 98 1.97 0.69 0.19
N ILE A 99 1.35 -0.04 -0.73
CA ILE A 99 0.45 -1.15 -0.40
C ILE A 99 1.21 -2.36 0.13
N SER A 100 2.39 -2.67 -0.41
CA SER A 100 3.25 -3.71 0.16
C SER A 100 3.71 -3.35 1.57
N GLY A 101 4.11 -2.11 1.83
CA GLY A 101 4.45 -1.66 3.18
C GLY A 101 3.28 -1.76 4.16
N LEU A 102 2.08 -1.36 3.73
CA LEU A 102 0.85 -1.53 4.54
C LEU A 102 0.52 -2.99 4.80
N ALA A 103 0.62 -3.86 3.78
CA ALA A 103 0.37 -5.28 3.92
C ALA A 103 1.40 -5.99 4.81
N CYS A 104 2.60 -5.43 5.01
CA CYS A 104 3.55 -5.91 6.01
C CYS A 104 3.12 -5.56 7.43
N LEU A 105 2.60 -4.35 7.65
CA LEU A 105 2.32 -3.82 8.98
C LEU A 105 0.91 -4.14 9.52
N PHE A 106 -0.07 -4.23 8.63
CA PHE A 106 -1.48 -4.28 9.00
C PHE A 106 -2.18 -5.53 8.44
N PRO A 107 -3.28 -5.95 9.09
CA PRO A 107 -4.09 -7.04 8.56
C PRO A 107 -4.86 -6.60 7.32
N LEU A 108 -5.35 -7.59 6.56
CA LEU A 108 -6.10 -7.39 5.31
C LEU A 108 -7.22 -6.34 5.37
N PRO A 109 -8.06 -6.24 6.42
CA PRO A 109 -9.13 -5.25 6.48
C PRO A 109 -8.61 -3.81 6.38
N ALA A 110 -7.48 -3.50 7.00
CA ALA A 110 -6.86 -2.18 6.95
C ALA A 110 -6.40 -1.83 5.54
N VAL A 111 -5.77 -2.79 4.86
CA VAL A 111 -5.29 -2.62 3.49
C VAL A 111 -6.47 -2.45 2.53
N LEU A 112 -7.55 -3.21 2.69
CA LEU A 112 -8.77 -3.04 1.89
C LEU A 112 -9.42 -1.68 2.13
N LEU A 113 -9.52 -1.23 3.38
CA LEU A 113 -10.02 0.11 3.72
C LEU A 113 -9.18 1.21 3.07
N SER A 114 -7.85 1.06 3.04
CA SER A 114 -6.97 1.99 2.32
C SER A 114 -7.27 2.04 0.81
N LEU A 115 -7.54 0.89 0.18
CA LEU A 115 -7.95 0.83 -1.23
C LEU A 115 -9.32 1.44 -1.47
N PHE A 116 -10.29 1.23 -0.58
CA PHE A 116 -11.59 1.90 -0.66
C PHE A 116 -11.47 3.41 -0.47
N GLY A 117 -10.59 3.87 0.43
CA GLY A 117 -10.26 5.27 0.61
C GLY A 117 -9.70 5.90 -0.67
N LEU A 118 -8.84 5.17 -1.40
CA LEU A 118 -8.35 5.58 -2.72
C LEU A 118 -9.48 5.71 -3.74
N GLU A 119 -10.42 4.76 -3.79
CA GLU A 119 -11.56 4.83 -4.71
C GLU A 119 -12.49 6.02 -4.43
N LEU A 120 -12.76 6.31 -3.16
CA LEU A 120 -13.50 7.51 -2.74
C LEU A 120 -12.75 8.78 -3.14
N TRP A 121 -11.45 8.82 -2.89
CA TRP A 121 -10.60 9.94 -3.26
C TRP A 121 -10.56 10.15 -4.78
N ARG A 122 -10.44 9.07 -5.56
CA ARG A 122 -10.48 9.11 -7.02
C ARG A 122 -11.77 9.74 -7.51
N ARG A 123 -12.93 9.31 -6.99
CA ARG A 123 -14.24 9.88 -7.37
C ARG A 123 -14.34 11.37 -7.02
N PHE A 124 -13.77 11.78 -5.89
CA PHE A 124 -13.73 13.19 -5.49
C PHE A 124 -12.78 14.01 -6.36
N TRP A 125 -11.61 13.47 -6.71
CA TRP A 125 -10.56 14.17 -7.46
C TRP A 125 -10.89 14.32 -8.94
N VAL A 126 -11.49 13.29 -9.57
CA VAL A 126 -11.94 13.33 -10.98
C VAL A 126 -12.94 14.46 -11.21
N ARG A 127 -13.72 14.85 -10.19
CA ARG A 127 -14.63 16.00 -10.28
C ARG A 127 -13.91 17.36 -10.27
N ARG A 128 -12.65 17.41 -9.84
CA ARG A 128 -11.90 18.67 -9.64
C ARG A 128 -10.85 18.94 -10.71
N GLN A 129 -10.12 17.93 -11.21
CA GLN A 129 -9.02 18.16 -12.17
C GLN A 129 -8.78 17.00 -13.14
N THR A 130 -8.21 17.34 -14.30
CA THR A 130 -7.67 16.40 -15.30
C THR A 130 -6.17 16.18 -15.04
N GLY A 131 -5.75 14.94 -14.77
CA GLY A 131 -4.34 14.59 -14.54
C GLY A 131 -4.16 13.32 -13.72
N SER A 132 -2.89 12.98 -13.46
CA SER A 132 -2.52 11.87 -12.56
C SER A 132 -3.10 12.09 -11.16
N ILE A 133 -3.87 11.11 -10.67
CA ILE A 133 -4.54 11.19 -9.38
C ILE A 133 -3.52 10.91 -8.27
N PRO A 134 -3.38 11.79 -7.25
CA PRO A 134 -2.58 11.49 -6.08
C PRO A 134 -3.26 10.39 -5.28
N ALA A 135 -2.63 9.22 -5.21
CA ALA A 135 -3.22 7.99 -4.67
C ALA A 135 -3.07 7.89 -3.13
N LEU A 136 -1.97 8.44 -2.60
CA LEU A 136 -1.61 8.32 -1.18
C LEU A 136 -2.56 9.03 -0.21
N PRO A 137 -3.08 10.24 -0.51
CA PRO A 137 -4.07 10.87 0.35
C PRO A 137 -5.33 10.01 0.52
N GLY A 138 -5.77 9.34 -0.55
CA GLY A 138 -6.90 8.43 -0.50
C GLY A 138 -6.62 7.19 0.36
N MET A 139 -5.44 6.59 0.20
CA MET A 139 -5.00 5.48 1.06
C MET A 139 -4.90 5.89 2.52
N PHE A 140 -4.40 7.09 2.81
CA PHE A 140 -4.28 7.62 4.16
C PHE A 140 -5.64 7.81 4.84
N VAL A 141 -6.65 8.32 4.11
CA VAL A 141 -8.02 8.43 4.64
C VAL A 141 -8.58 7.07 5.05
N GLY A 142 -8.41 6.04 4.20
CA GLY A 142 -8.87 4.69 4.53
C GLY A 142 -8.16 4.10 5.74
N LEU A 143 -6.85 4.34 5.87
CA LEU A 143 -6.06 3.90 7.01
C LEU A 143 -6.45 4.61 8.31
N LEU A 144 -6.72 5.92 8.25
CA LEU A 144 -7.22 6.69 9.40
C LEU A 144 -8.57 6.15 9.89
N ILE A 145 -9.49 5.87 8.97
CA ILE A 145 -10.79 5.30 9.32
C ILE A 145 -10.60 3.97 10.06
N TYR A 146 -9.73 3.09 9.58
CA TYR A 146 -9.44 1.81 10.23
C TYR A 146 -8.88 1.98 11.65
N ILE A 147 -7.90 2.88 11.85
CA ILE A 147 -7.30 3.10 13.17
C ILE A 147 -8.32 3.70 14.13
N VAL A 148 -9.12 4.66 13.67
CA VAL A 148 -10.16 5.30 14.50
C VAL A 148 -11.24 4.30 14.88
N THR A 149 -11.76 3.51 13.94
CA THR A 149 -12.77 2.49 14.26
C THR A 149 -12.21 1.40 15.15
N GLY A 150 -10.98 0.95 14.92
CA GLY A 150 -10.31 -0.02 15.79
C GLY A 150 -9.98 0.51 17.19
N SER A 151 -9.94 1.83 17.39
CA SER A 151 -9.76 2.45 18.71
C SER A 151 -11.07 2.73 19.47
N LEU A 152 -12.20 2.68 18.76
CA LEU A 152 -13.54 2.94 19.31
C LEU A 152 -14.24 1.68 19.85
N PHE A 153 -13.69 0.49 19.55
CA PHE A 153 -14.15 -0.82 20.03
C PHE A 153 -13.01 -1.50 20.80
#